data_AF-A0A3D3FAP1-F1
#
_entry.id   AF-A0A3D3FAP1-F1
#
_cell.length_a   1.000
_cell.length_b   1.000
_cell.length_c   1.000
_cell.angle_alpha   90.00
_cell.angle_beta   90.00
_cell.angle_gamma   90.00
#
_symmetry.space_group_name_H-M   'P 1'
#
loop_
_entity.id
_entity.type
_entity.pdbx_description
1 polymer ?
#
loop_
_entity_poly.entity_id
_entity_poly.type
_entity_poly.pdbx_seq_one_letter_code
_entity_poly.pdbx_strand_id
1 'polypeptide(L)' 'EYDLLFYMVSNRNIALTREQLITNVWGYDFYGDDRTLDTHIKLLRKSLGPYAKFIVTLRGVGYRFETE' A
#
# COMPACT_ATOMS: atom_id res chain seq x y z
N GLU A 1 -0.24 9.95 1.81
CA GLU A 1 -0.09 8.73 2.65
C GLU A 1 -1.43 8.14 3.06
N TYR A 2 -2.36 8.94 3.59
CA TYR A 2 -3.70 8.46 3.93
C TYR A 2 -4.46 7.91 2.71
N ASP A 3 -4.25 8.46 1.51
CA ASP A 3 -4.85 7.96 0.28
C ASP A 3 -4.43 6.51 -0.03
N LEU A 4 -3.18 6.13 0.26
CA LEU A 4 -2.70 4.76 0.13
C LEU A 4 -3.46 3.83 1.08
N LEU A 5 -3.61 4.24 2.33
CA LEU A 5 -4.39 3.47 3.30
C LEU A 5 -5.86 3.34 2.88
N PHE A 6 -6.50 4.43 2.48
CA PHE A 6 -7.88 4.44 2.01
C PHE A 6 -8.06 3.50 0.82
N TYR A 7 -7.18 3.59 -0.17
CA TYR A 7 -7.23 2.70 -1.33
C TYR A 7 -7.07 1.23 -0.95
N MET A 8 -6.12 0.92 -0.05
CA MET A 8 -5.92 -0.44 0.44
C MET A 8 -7.13 -0.97 1.23
N VAL A 9 -7.74 -0.14 2.09
CA VAL A 9 -8.92 -0.50 2.89
C VAL A 9 -10.17 -0.69 2.02
N SER A 10 -10.37 0.20 1.03
CA SER A 10 -11.44 0.05 0.03
C SER A 10 -11.30 -1.23 -0.78
N ASN A 11 -10.07 -1.74 -0.93
CA ASN A 11 -9.74 -2.99 -1.59
C ASN A 11 -9.29 -4.09 -0.59
N ARG A 12 -9.93 -4.15 0.58
CA ARG A 12 -9.59 -5.15 1.62
C ARG A 12 -9.61 -6.57 1.08
N ASN A 13 -8.70 -7.40 1.57
CA ASN A 13 -8.50 -8.80 1.21
C ASN A 13 -8.13 -9.04 -0.28
N ILE A 14 -7.83 -7.98 -1.04
CA ILE A 14 -7.36 -8.07 -2.43
C ILE A 14 -5.84 -7.88 -2.46
N ALA A 15 -5.16 -8.73 -3.23
CA ALA A 15 -3.74 -8.55 -3.50
C ALA A 15 -3.56 -7.39 -4.49
N LEU A 16 -2.99 -6.27 -4.02
CA LEU A 16 -2.71 -5.10 -4.83
C LEU A 16 -1.24 -5.15 -5.26
N THR A 17 -1.01 -5.11 -6.56
CA THR A 17 0.33 -5.02 -7.13
C THR A 17 0.95 -3.66 -6.84
N ARG A 18 2.27 -3.58 -6.91
CA ARG A 18 2.97 -2.30 -6.73
C ARG A 18 2.53 -1.25 -7.74
N GLU A 19 2.42 -1.64 -9.00
CA GLU A 19 1.93 -0.78 -10.08
C GLU A 19 0.52 -0.26 -9.79
N GLN A 20 -0.41 -1.13 -9.40
CA GLN A 20 -1.77 -0.70 -9.02
C GLN A 20 -1.76 0.33 -7.89
N LEU A 21 -0.96 0.12 -6.84
CA LEU A 21 -0.86 1.04 -5.72
C LEU A 21 -0.28 2.39 -6.16
N ILE A 22 0.77 2.36 -7.00
CA ILE A 22 1.43 3.56 -7.51
C ILE A 22 0.46 4.36 -8.39
N THR A 23 -0.13 3.71 -9.40
CA THR A 23 -1.01 4.36 -10.38
C THR A 23 -2.30 4.89 -9.77
N ASN A 24 -2.94 4.15 -8.85
CA ASN A 24 -4.24 4.58 -8.31
C ASN A 24 -4.12 5.64 -7.21
N VAL A 25 -2.97 5.72 -6.52
CA VAL A 25 -2.77 6.69 -5.43
C VAL A 25 -2.10 7.96 -5.91
N TRP A 26 -1.16 7.88 -6.86
CA TRP A 26 -0.41 9.04 -7.36
C TRP A 26 -0.73 9.42 -8.81
N GLY A 27 -1.46 8.57 -9.55
CA GLY A 27 -1.81 8.79 -10.95
C GLY A 27 -0.83 8.15 -11.94
N TYR A 28 -1.27 8.05 -13.21
CA TYR A 28 -0.48 7.42 -14.29
C TYR A 28 0.79 8.20 -14.65
N ASP A 29 0.81 9.51 -14.44
CA ASP A 29 1.94 10.39 -14.76
C ASP A 29 3.00 10.43 -13.64
N PHE A 30 2.81 9.67 -12.56
CA PHE A 30 3.76 9.61 -11.47
C PHE A 30 4.94 8.70 -11.82
N TYR A 31 6.12 9.30 -12.01
CA TYR A 31 7.39 8.60 -12.20
C TYR A 31 7.93 7.94 -10.91
N GLY A 32 7.05 7.56 -10.00
CA GLY A 32 7.42 6.84 -8.79
C GLY A 32 7.79 5.41 -9.11
N ASP A 33 8.89 4.97 -8.54
CA ASP A 33 9.32 3.57 -8.61
C ASP A 33 8.82 2.79 -7.38
N ASP A 34 9.05 1.47 -7.40
CA ASP A 34 8.73 0.58 -6.27
C ASP A 34 9.32 1.07 -4.93
N ARG A 35 10.46 1.78 -4.95
CA ARG A 35 11.10 2.30 -3.72
C ARG A 35 10.29 3.42 -3.08
N THR A 36 9.62 4.21 -3.90
CA THR A 36 8.74 5.28 -3.45
C THR A 36 7.54 4.67 -2.71
N LEU A 37 6.90 3.65 -3.30
CA LEU A 37 5.83 2.90 -2.65
C LEU A 37 6.30 2.26 -1.33
N ASP A 38 7.45 1.58 -1.35
CA ASP A 38 8.00 0.92 -0.16
C ASP A 38 8.26 1.93 0.98
N THR A 39 8.70 3.15 0.64
CA THR A 39 8.91 4.25 1.60
C THR A 39 7.58 4.69 2.20
N HIS A 40 6.55 4.89 1.38
CA HIS A 40 5.22 5.25 1.87
C HIS A 40 4.58 4.16 2.71
N ILE A 41 4.74 2.87 2.35
CA ILE A 41 4.29 1.75 3.19
C ILE A 41 5.04 1.74 4.53
N LYS A 42 6.34 1.99 4.53
CA LYS A 42 7.14 2.05 5.77
C LYS A 42 6.67 3.18 6.69
N LEU A 43 6.43 4.37 6.15
CA LEU A 43 5.92 5.51 6.90
C LEU A 43 4.49 5.25 7.39
N LEU A 44 3.63 4.69 6.55
CA LEU A 44 2.26 4.32 6.90
C LEU A 44 2.23 3.30 8.05
N ARG A 45 3.03 2.23 7.97
CA ARG A 45 3.15 1.24 9.06
C ARG A 45 3.63 1.89 10.35
N LYS A 46 4.59 2.81 10.27
CA LYS A 46 5.07 3.55 11.46
C LYS A 46 3.95 4.38 12.09
N SER A 47 3.15 5.09 11.30
CA SER A 47 2.03 5.89 11.78
C SER A 47 0.87 5.05 12.33
N LEU A 48 0.62 3.86 11.77
CA LEU A 48 -0.43 2.95 12.23
C LEU A 48 -0.10 2.19 13.52
N GLY A 49 1.19 2.08 13.88
CA GLY A 49 1.62 1.39 15.09
C GLY A 49 1.09 -0.06 15.16
N PRO A 50 0.34 -0.46 16.20
CA PRO A 50 -0.19 -1.82 16.33
C PRO A 50 -1.09 -2.27 15.17
N TYR A 51 -1.74 -1.33 14.48
CA TYR A 51 -2.62 -1.61 13.35
C TYR A 51 -1.87 -1.91 12.05
N ALA A 52 -0.55 -1.67 12.01
CA ALA A 52 0.29 -2.00 10.86
C ALA A 52 0.26 -3.49 10.49
N LYS A 53 -0.11 -4.36 11.44
CA LYS A 53 -0.28 -5.81 11.23
C LYS A 53 -1.28 -6.14 10.11
N PHE A 54 -2.24 -5.25 9.86
CA PHE A 54 -3.24 -5.41 8.81
C PHE A 54 -2.68 -5.14 7.41
N ILE A 55 -1.51 -4.50 7.28
CA ILE A 55 -0.82 -4.33 6.00
C ILE A 55 0.15 -5.50 5.79
N VAL A 56 -0.24 -6.46 4.96
CA VAL A 56 0.54 -7.66 4.67
C VAL A 56 1.34 -7.47 3.38
N THR A 57 2.62 -7.87 3.42
CA THR A 57 3.50 -7.88 2.24
C THR A 57 3.39 -9.22 1.53
N LEU A 58 3.01 -9.17 0.26
CA LEU A 58 2.99 -10.32 -0.64
C LEU A 58 4.26 -10.28 -1.50
N ARG A 59 5.27 -11.08 -1.12
CA ARG A 59 6.57 -11.09 -1.82
C ARG A 59 6.39 -11.38 -3.31
N GLY A 60 7.00 -10.56 -4.16
CA GLY A 60 6.89 -10.66 -5.62
C GLY A 60 5.59 -10.11 -6.22
N VAL A 61 4.62 -9.68 -5.41
CA VAL A 61 3.33 -9.16 -5.89
C VAL A 61 3.13 -7.70 -5.46
N GLY A 62 3.11 -7.44 -4.15
CA GLY A 62 2.80 -6.12 -3.62
C GLY A 62 2.27 -6.20 -2.19
N TYR A 63 1.12 -5.59 -1.93
CA TYR A 63 0.56 -5.46 -0.58
C TYR A 63 -0.92 -5.79 -0.53
N ARG A 64 -1.39 -6.20 0.64
CA ARG A 64 -2.81 -6.46 0.93
C ARG A 64 -3.17 -5.88 2.27
N PHE A 65 -4.38 -5.35 2.38
CA PHE A 65 -4.97 -5.01 3.67
C PHE A 65 -5.87 -6.15 4.13
N GLU A 66 -5.60 -6.72 5.29
CA GLU A 66 -6.34 -7.85 5.88
C GLU A 66 -7.10 -7.38 7.11
N THR A 67 -8.36 -7.80 7.25
CA THR A 67 -9.24 -7.37 8.36
C THR A 67 -9.49 -8.46 9.40
N GLU A 68 -8.79 -9.59 9.32
CA GLU A 68 -8.93 -10.75 10.21
C GLU A 68 -7.56 -11.26 10.64
#